data_AF-A0A1A8QFC3-F1
#
_entry.id   AF-A0A1A8QFC3-F1
#
_cell.length_a   1.000
_cell.length_b   1.000
_cell.length_c   1.000
_cell.angle_alpha   90.00
_cell.angle_beta   90.00
_cell.angle_gamma   90.00
#
_symmetry.space_group_name_H-M   'P 1'
#
loop_
_entity.id
_entity.type
_entity.pdbx_description
1 polymer ?
#
loop_
_entity_poly.entity_id
_entity_poly.type
_entity_poly.pdbx_seq_one_letter_code
_entity_poly.pdbx_strand_id
1 'polypeptide(L)'
;AKERSHFTPEKDTPDNQHARKMKVVYSDTKYKEQYEKMKHRYTAIADTPLLIRSKKAYLQSSDLRYKETFELSKGHYHTVKDALDITIHRRVTDDISEVKYRKKYINSLGTWKSIPNRPEFFFSKMANDNVSNVKYKEDLE
;
A
#
# COMPACT_ATOMS: atom_id res chain seq x y z
N ALA A 1 -47.68 78.75 -9.17
CA ALA A 1 -46.58 77.89 -8.69
C ALA A 1 -46.86 76.46 -9.14
N LYS A 2 -45.93 75.79 -9.80
CA LYS A 2 -46.17 74.43 -10.34
C LYS A 2 -45.87 73.42 -9.23
N GLU A 3 -46.92 72.81 -8.67
CA GLU A 3 -46.78 71.77 -7.64
C GLU A 3 -45.97 70.58 -8.19
N ARG A 4 -44.97 70.14 -7.43
CA ARG A 4 -44.17 68.96 -7.78
C ARG A 4 -44.94 67.71 -7.36
N SER A 5 -45.13 66.78 -8.28
CA SER A 5 -45.81 65.50 -8.05
C SER A 5 -45.19 64.75 -6.88
N HIS A 6 -46.03 64.31 -5.93
CA HIS A 6 -45.62 63.49 -4.80
C HIS A 6 -45.03 62.16 -5.28
N PHE A 7 -43.74 61.93 -5.03
CA PHE A 7 -43.06 60.67 -5.30
C PHE A 7 -43.41 59.65 -4.21
N THR A 8 -44.04 58.53 -4.60
CA THR A 8 -44.18 57.35 -3.74
C THR A 8 -42.99 56.43 -3.97
N PRO A 9 -42.24 56.04 -2.92
CA PRO A 9 -41.07 55.19 -3.10
C PRO A 9 -41.48 53.81 -3.62
N GLU A 10 -40.80 53.39 -4.70
CA GLU A 10 -41.00 52.13 -5.38
C GLU A 10 -40.78 50.94 -4.42
N LYS A 11 -41.67 49.93 -4.48
CA LYS A 11 -41.58 48.71 -3.67
C LYS A 11 -40.24 48.01 -3.96
N ASP A 12 -39.56 47.53 -2.91
CA ASP A 12 -38.23 46.93 -3.02
C ASP A 12 -38.29 45.60 -3.82
N THR A 13 -38.11 45.69 -5.14
CA THR A 13 -38.09 44.55 -6.05
C THR A 13 -36.87 43.66 -5.79
N PRO A 14 -36.92 42.35 -6.11
CA PRO A 14 -35.77 41.46 -5.98
C PRO A 14 -34.53 41.97 -6.74
N ASP A 15 -34.73 42.66 -7.86
CA ASP A 15 -33.64 43.29 -8.63
C ASP A 15 -33.00 44.44 -7.86
N ASN A 16 -33.79 45.27 -7.20
CA ASN A 16 -33.28 46.35 -6.34
C ASN A 16 -32.50 45.80 -5.14
N GLN A 17 -32.96 44.69 -4.55
CA GLN A 17 -32.22 44.00 -3.49
C GLN A 17 -30.90 43.40 -4.00
N HIS A 18 -30.91 42.80 -5.19
CA HIS A 18 -29.71 42.26 -5.84
C HIS A 18 -28.70 43.38 -6.14
N ALA A 19 -29.14 44.49 -6.73
CA ALA A 19 -28.31 45.65 -7.02
C ALA A 19 -27.67 46.22 -5.75
N ARG A 20 -28.40 46.29 -4.63
CA ARG A 20 -27.85 46.70 -3.34
C ARG A 20 -26.79 45.74 -2.81
N LYS A 21 -27.00 44.42 -2.92
CA LYS A 21 -26.00 43.42 -2.53
C LYS A 21 -24.74 43.55 -3.37
N MET A 22 -24.90 43.67 -4.69
CA MET A 22 -23.77 43.85 -5.61
C MET A 22 -23.00 45.13 -5.31
N LYS A 23 -23.69 46.24 -5.01
CA LYS A 23 -23.05 47.48 -4.58
C LYS A 23 -22.14 47.28 -3.36
N VAL A 24 -22.51 46.45 -2.40
CA VAL A 24 -21.69 46.13 -1.22
C VAL A 24 -20.49 45.26 -1.60
N VAL A 25 -20.70 44.26 -2.48
CA VAL A 25 -19.63 43.34 -2.93
C VAL A 25 -18.54 44.08 -3.72
N TYR A 26 -18.92 45.01 -4.59
CA TYR A 26 -17.98 45.80 -5.41
C TYR A 26 -17.42 47.05 -4.70
N SER A 27 -17.79 47.28 -3.44
CA SER A 27 -17.34 48.46 -2.71
C SER A 27 -15.93 48.28 -2.15
N ASP A 28 -15.00 49.11 -2.61
CA ASP A 28 -13.60 49.13 -2.12
C ASP A 28 -13.50 49.35 -0.60
N THR A 29 -14.39 50.15 -0.02
CA THR A 29 -14.37 50.42 1.42
C THR A 29 -14.76 49.18 2.22
N LYS A 30 -15.80 48.47 1.77
CA LYS A 30 -16.24 47.20 2.40
C LYS A 30 -15.20 46.10 2.23
N TYR A 31 -14.55 46.05 1.07
CA TYR A 31 -13.42 45.15 0.82
C TYR A 31 -12.28 45.39 1.81
N LYS A 32 -11.85 46.65 1.98
CA LYS A 32 -10.78 47.03 2.93
C LYS A 32 -11.18 46.74 4.38
N GLU A 33 -12.41 47.07 4.79
CA GLU A 33 -12.92 46.74 6.13
C GLU A 33 -12.86 45.24 6.43
N GLN A 34 -13.24 44.40 5.47
CA GLN A 34 -13.18 42.96 5.62
C GLN A 34 -11.73 42.44 5.67
N TYR A 35 -10.85 42.98 4.83
CA TYR A 35 -9.42 42.68 4.87
C TYR A 35 -8.81 42.99 6.24
N GLU A 36 -9.07 44.17 6.81
CA GLU A 36 -8.59 44.57 8.14
C GLU A 36 -9.11 43.65 9.26
N LYS A 37 -10.34 43.15 9.12
CA LYS A 37 -10.93 42.16 10.05
C LYS A 37 -10.36 40.75 9.88
N MET A 38 -9.82 40.40 8.71
CA MET A 38 -9.33 39.05 8.43
C MET A 38 -7.80 38.95 8.45
N LYS A 39 -7.06 40.07 8.38
CA LYS A 39 -5.59 40.08 8.31
C LYS A 39 -4.90 39.37 9.47
N HIS A 40 -5.53 39.37 10.64
CA HIS A 40 -5.02 38.73 11.86
C HIS A 40 -5.49 37.28 12.02
N ARG A 41 -6.45 36.83 11.20
CA ARG A 41 -6.97 35.47 11.21
C ARG A 41 -6.11 34.57 10.32
N TYR A 42 -4.85 34.41 10.68
CA TYR A 42 -3.98 33.43 10.05
C TYR A 42 -4.25 32.05 10.68
N THR A 43 -4.88 31.15 9.93
CA THR A 43 -4.95 29.74 10.30
C THR A 43 -3.80 29.02 9.65
N ALA A 44 -2.85 28.52 10.45
CA ALA A 44 -1.84 27.61 9.94
C ALA A 44 -2.54 26.38 9.34
N ILE A 45 -2.21 26.06 8.08
CA ILE A 45 -2.71 24.86 7.42
C ILE A 45 -2.07 23.67 8.13
N ALA A 46 -2.88 22.96 8.93
CA ALA A 46 -2.43 21.87 9.80
C ALA A 46 -1.73 20.73 9.04
N ASP A 47 -2.06 20.53 7.77
CA ASP A 47 -1.53 19.45 6.94
C ASP A 47 -0.53 19.94 5.88
N THR A 48 0.25 20.97 6.20
CA THR A 48 1.37 21.36 5.34
C THR A 48 2.39 20.22 5.25
N PRO A 49 2.93 19.90 4.05
CA PRO A 49 3.88 18.79 3.87
C PRO A 49 5.12 18.91 4.77
N LEU A 50 5.56 20.15 5.01
CA LEU A 50 6.66 20.46 5.91
C LEU A 50 6.33 20.05 7.35
N LEU A 51 5.15 20.43 7.85
CA LEU A 51 4.73 20.12 9.22
C LEU A 51 4.55 18.60 9.41
N ILE A 52 3.98 17.91 8.41
CA ILE A 52 3.85 16.45 8.41
C ILE A 52 5.24 15.79 8.47
N ARG A 53 6.18 16.25 7.65
CA ARG A 53 7.56 15.73 7.64
C ARG A 53 8.25 15.96 8.98
N SER A 54 8.17 17.18 9.52
CA SER A 54 8.76 17.53 10.82
C SER A 54 8.18 16.68 11.95
N LYS A 55 6.86 16.47 11.97
CA LYS A 55 6.20 15.60 12.94
C LYS A 55 6.68 14.15 12.84
N LYS A 56 6.81 13.60 11.63
CA LYS A 56 7.34 12.25 11.42
C LYS A 56 8.79 12.12 11.89
N ALA A 57 9.64 13.08 11.54
CA ALA A 57 11.04 13.10 11.96
C ALA A 57 11.18 13.15 13.48
N TYR A 58 10.39 13.99 14.15
CA TYR A 58 10.35 14.09 15.61
C TYR A 58 9.93 12.78 16.28
N LEU A 59 8.89 12.12 15.75
CA LEU A 59 8.44 10.82 16.28
C LEU A 59 9.50 9.73 16.10
N GLN A 60 10.21 9.75 14.97
CA GLN A 60 11.27 8.79 14.68
C GLN A 60 12.55 9.04 15.53
N SER A 61 12.86 10.28 15.87
CA SER A 61 14.00 10.64 16.72
C SER A 61 13.72 10.46 18.22
N SER A 62 12.49 10.13 18.61
CA SER A 62 12.13 9.97 20.01
C SER A 62 12.65 8.65 20.57
N ASP A 63 13.60 8.72 21.51
CA ASP A 63 14.18 7.57 22.20
C ASP A 63 13.12 6.70 22.89
N LEU A 64 12.05 7.31 23.40
CA LEU A 64 10.94 6.59 24.03
C LEU A 64 10.25 5.67 23.00
N ARG A 65 9.86 6.25 21.85
CA ARG A 65 9.23 5.49 20.75
C ARG A 65 10.17 4.44 20.18
N TYR A 66 11.46 4.74 20.07
CA TYR A 66 12.48 3.78 19.64
C TYR A 66 12.54 2.57 20.59
N LYS A 67 12.58 2.81 21.91
CA LYS A 67 12.58 1.73 22.90
C LYS A 67 11.28 0.93 22.91
N GLU A 68 10.14 1.59 22.81
CA GLU A 68 8.84 0.91 22.71
C GLU A 68 8.76 -0.02 21.50
N THR A 69 9.16 0.47 20.33
CA THR A 69 9.17 -0.36 19.09
C THR A 69 10.19 -1.48 19.16
N PHE A 70 11.34 -1.28 19.81
CA PHE A 70 12.31 -2.33 20.07
C PHE A 70 11.72 -3.41 20.99
N GLU A 71 11.14 -3.06 22.14
CA GLU A 71 10.52 -4.03 23.05
C GLU A 71 9.35 -4.77 22.39
N LEU A 72 8.56 -4.10 21.54
CA LEU A 72 7.49 -4.73 20.77
C LEU A 72 7.98 -5.70 19.69
N SER A 73 9.15 -5.46 19.11
CA SER A 73 9.72 -6.31 18.04
C SER A 73 10.68 -7.36 18.55
N LYS A 74 11.20 -7.19 19.76
CA LYS A 74 12.12 -8.12 20.40
C LYS A 74 11.48 -9.49 20.55
N GLY A 75 12.10 -10.49 19.94
CA GLY A 75 11.60 -11.87 19.92
C GLY A 75 10.66 -12.19 18.76
N HIS A 76 10.19 -11.18 18.01
CA HIS A 76 9.43 -11.40 16.78
C HIS A 76 10.36 -11.44 15.57
N TYR A 77 10.86 -12.63 15.27
CA TYR A 77 11.70 -12.86 14.10
C TYR A 77 10.85 -13.26 12.89
N HIS A 78 10.97 -12.50 11.81
CA HIS A 78 10.47 -12.92 10.52
C HIS A 78 11.55 -13.75 9.83
N THR A 79 11.46 -15.07 9.98
CA THR A 79 12.27 -15.99 9.19
C THR A 79 11.68 -16.07 7.79
N VAL A 80 12.47 -15.69 6.79
CA VAL A 80 12.12 -15.99 5.39
C VAL A 80 12.11 -17.52 5.28
N LYS A 81 10.97 -18.11 4.93
CA LYS A 81 10.81 -19.58 4.89
C LYS A 81 11.87 -20.27 4.02
N ASP A 82 12.33 -19.57 2.99
CA ASP A 82 13.32 -20.05 2.03
C ASP A 82 14.71 -19.45 2.24
N ALA A 83 15.00 -18.92 3.44
CA ALA A 83 16.36 -18.55 3.79
C ALA A 83 17.27 -19.77 3.66
N LEU A 84 18.37 -19.62 2.91
CA LEU A 84 19.27 -20.73 2.58
C LEU A 84 19.67 -21.55 3.82
N ASP A 85 20.05 -20.87 4.89
CA ASP A 85 20.48 -21.49 6.14
C ASP A 85 19.39 -22.38 6.75
N ILE A 86 18.14 -21.89 6.79
CA ILE A 86 16.98 -22.65 7.28
C ILE A 86 16.72 -23.87 6.40
N THR A 87 16.80 -23.71 5.07
CA THR A 87 16.58 -24.83 4.15
C THR A 87 17.64 -25.91 4.28
N ILE A 88 18.91 -25.52 4.44
CA ILE A 88 20.03 -26.44 4.64
C ILE A 88 19.86 -27.16 5.97
N HIS A 89 19.65 -26.43 7.07
CA HIS A 89 19.46 -27.01 8.39
C HIS A 89 18.29 -28.00 8.42
N ARG A 90 17.17 -27.67 7.77
CA ARG A 90 16.02 -28.56 7.67
C ARG A 90 16.35 -29.85 6.90
N ARG A 91 17.06 -29.76 5.77
CA ARG A 91 17.50 -30.95 5.01
C ARG A 91 18.43 -31.82 5.83
N VAL A 92 19.44 -31.23 6.46
CA VAL A 92 20.40 -31.93 7.31
C VAL A 92 19.69 -32.62 8.48
N THR A 93 18.76 -31.92 9.14
CA THR A 93 17.94 -32.50 10.22
C THR A 93 17.12 -33.69 9.73
N ASP A 94 16.55 -33.58 8.53
CA ASP A 94 15.75 -34.64 7.93
C ASP A 94 16.59 -35.87 7.54
N ASP A 95 17.81 -35.65 7.05
CA ASP A 95 18.75 -36.70 6.68
C ASP A 95 19.33 -37.44 7.90
N ILE A 96 19.55 -36.73 9.02
CA ILE A 96 20.05 -37.32 10.27
C ILE A 96 18.96 -38.12 11.01
N SER A 97 17.69 -37.77 10.83
CA SER A 97 16.58 -38.41 11.54
C SER A 97 16.44 -39.90 11.17
N GLU A 98 16.66 -40.79 12.15
CA GLU A 98 16.55 -42.25 11.93
C GLU A 98 15.15 -42.65 11.43
N VAL A 99 14.10 -42.03 11.95
CA VAL A 99 12.71 -42.30 11.53
C VAL A 99 12.51 -41.98 10.05
N LYS A 100 12.98 -40.81 9.61
CA LYS A 100 12.87 -40.39 8.20
C LYS A 100 13.75 -41.25 7.30
N TYR A 101 14.97 -41.56 7.75
CA TYR A 101 15.88 -42.48 7.06
C TYR A 101 15.24 -43.85 6.84
N ARG A 102 14.72 -44.48 7.91
CA ARG A 102 14.06 -45.80 7.84
C ARG A 102 12.85 -45.77 6.93
N LYS A 103 12.02 -44.72 7.00
CA LYS A 103 10.86 -44.54 6.12
C LYS A 103 11.30 -44.45 4.65
N LYS A 104 12.32 -43.64 4.35
CA LYS A 104 12.88 -43.49 3.00
C LYS A 104 13.42 -44.83 2.50
N TYR A 105 14.10 -45.58 3.35
CA TYR A 105 14.60 -46.93 3.04
C TYR A 105 13.45 -47.87 2.69
N ILE A 106 12.45 -48.00 3.56
CA ILE A 106 11.28 -48.87 3.32
C ILE A 106 10.57 -48.48 2.02
N ASN A 107 10.34 -47.19 1.80
CA ASN A 107 9.72 -46.70 0.56
C ASN A 107 10.55 -47.01 -0.69
N SER A 108 11.87 -47.09 -0.56
CA SER A 108 12.76 -47.43 -1.67
C SER A 108 12.87 -48.93 -1.93
N LEU A 109 12.47 -49.78 -0.98
CA LEU A 109 12.43 -51.22 -1.18
C LEU A 109 11.42 -51.55 -2.28
N GLY A 110 11.83 -52.38 -3.23
CA GLY A 110 10.99 -52.77 -4.37
C GLY A 110 10.97 -51.78 -5.53
N THR A 111 11.58 -50.60 -5.40
CA THR A 111 11.77 -49.69 -6.54
C THR A 111 12.95 -50.18 -7.39
N TRP A 112 12.68 -50.84 -8.52
CA TRP A 112 13.74 -51.16 -9.48
C TRP A 112 14.23 -49.87 -10.15
N LYS A 113 15.40 -49.39 -9.75
CA LYS A 113 16.06 -48.27 -10.44
C LYS A 113 16.81 -48.84 -11.64
N SER A 114 16.25 -48.67 -12.84
CA SER A 114 16.99 -48.96 -14.06
C SER A 114 18.24 -48.09 -14.12
N ILE A 115 19.30 -48.62 -14.73
CA ILE A 115 20.49 -47.83 -15.02
C ILE A 115 20.02 -46.61 -15.82
N PRO A 116 20.37 -45.39 -15.41
CA PRO A 116 19.96 -44.20 -16.15
C PRO A 116 20.47 -44.32 -17.58
N ASN A 117 19.63 -43.94 -18.54
CA ASN A 117 20.01 -43.95 -19.94
C ASN A 117 21.29 -43.14 -20.12
N ARG A 118 22.22 -43.67 -20.92
CA ARG A 118 23.44 -42.95 -21.29
C ARG A 118 23.03 -41.58 -21.86
N PRO A 119 23.77 -40.48 -21.55
CA PRO A 119 23.38 -39.12 -21.91
C PRO A 119 23.03 -38.94 -23.40
N GLU A 120 23.71 -39.69 -24.26
CA GLU A 120 23.50 -39.72 -25.71
C GLU A 120 22.06 -40.10 -26.12
N PHE A 121 21.37 -40.92 -25.33
CA PHE A 121 19.99 -41.34 -25.59
C PHE A 121 18.94 -40.43 -24.91
N PHE A 122 19.36 -39.43 -24.14
CA PHE A 122 18.45 -38.56 -23.40
C PHE A 122 17.54 -37.76 -24.34
N PHE A 123 18.12 -37.14 -25.37
CA PHE A 123 17.38 -36.32 -26.33
C PHE A 123 16.38 -37.14 -27.14
N SER A 124 16.78 -38.34 -27.59
CA SER A 124 15.88 -39.24 -28.30
C SER A 124 14.72 -39.65 -27.41
N LYS A 125 14.97 -40.04 -26.16
CA LYS A 125 13.91 -40.37 -25.21
C LYS A 125 12.97 -39.19 -24.98
N MET A 126 13.49 -37.99 -24.74
CA MET A 126 12.68 -36.79 -24.50
C MET A 126 11.79 -36.47 -25.71
N ALA A 127 12.32 -36.56 -26.93
CA ALA A 127 11.53 -36.37 -28.14
C ALA A 127 10.40 -37.41 -28.24
N ASN A 128 10.67 -38.68 -27.92
CA ASN A 128 9.67 -39.74 -27.90
C ASN A 128 8.60 -39.52 -26.82
N ASP A 129 9.00 -39.11 -25.62
CA ASP A 129 8.08 -38.82 -24.52
C ASP A 129 7.14 -37.65 -24.87
N ASN A 130 7.66 -36.59 -25.50
CA ASN A 130 6.88 -35.42 -25.93
C ASN A 130 5.81 -35.74 -26.99
N VAL A 131 6.05 -36.72 -27.85
CA VAL A 131 5.08 -37.13 -28.90
C VAL A 131 4.22 -38.32 -28.47
N SER A 132 4.43 -38.86 -27.26
CA SER A 132 3.74 -40.04 -26.78
C SER A 132 2.33 -39.69 -26.28
N ASN A 133 1.32 -40.24 -26.94
CA ASN A 133 -0.08 -40.11 -26.52
C ASN A 133 -0.37 -40.75 -25.15
N VAL A 134 0.43 -41.71 -24.70
CA VAL A 134 0.25 -42.34 -23.37
C VAL A 134 0.67 -41.35 -22.28
N LYS A 135 1.85 -40.74 -22.43
CA LYS A 135 2.37 -39.74 -21.49
C LYS A 135 1.47 -38.52 -21.40
N TYR A 136 0.96 -38.05 -22.53
CA TYR A 136 0.00 -36.95 -22.58
C TYR A 136 -1.26 -37.20 -21.73
N LYS A 137 -1.75 -38.45 -21.67
CA LYS A 137 -2.93 -38.80 -20.87
C LYS A 137 -2.62 -38.92 -19.38
N GLU A 138 -1.44 -39.43 -19.02
CA GLU A 138 -0.98 -39.52 -17.63
C GLU A 138 -0.89 -38.14 -16.97
N ASP A 139 -0.44 -37.11 -17.70
CA ASP A 139 -0.33 -35.74 -17.16
C ASP A 139 -1.68 -35.03 -16.99
N LEU A 140 -2.76 -35.56 -17.57
CA LEU A 140 -4.11 -34.99 -17.51
C LEU A 140 -4.89 -35.50 -16.28
N GLU A 141 -4.47 -36.61 -15.68
CA GLU A 141 -5.01 -37.20 -14.44
C GLU A 141 -4.39 -36.57 -13.19
#